data_AF-A0A0F9JC68-F1
#
_entry.id   AF-A0A0F9JC68-F1
#
_cell.length_a   1.000
_cell.length_b   1.000
_cell.length_c   1.000
_cell.angle_alpha   90.00
_cell.angle_beta   90.00
_cell.angle_gamma   90.00
#
_symmetry.space_group_name_H-M   'P 1'
#
loop_
_entity.id
_entity.type
_entity.pdbx_description
1 polymer ?
#
loop_
_entity_poly.entity_id
_entity_poly.type
_entity_poly.pdbx_seq_one_letter_code
_entity_poly.pdbx_strand_id
1 'polypeptide(L)'
;MPNAYDAASELASHINPAQAAKYCGFTYKKSNGGGEFFFELFSKPARLEFDGFKGYFIEDGREIPPHVLAIVLYHLAKADKTPLANNWISYADLPGGLSYVKAFRGYTSKLLEDHFKN
;
A
#
# COMPACT_ATOMS: atom_id res chain seq x y z
N MET A 1 -9.76 6.09 17.33
CA MET A 1 -8.37 6.16 16.84
C MET A 1 -8.44 6.24 15.32
N PRO A 2 -7.73 7.15 14.65
CA PRO A 2 -7.76 7.23 13.19
C PRO A 2 -7.27 5.90 12.60
N ASN A 3 -7.96 5.41 11.56
CA ASN A 3 -7.60 4.18 10.86
C ASN A 3 -6.27 4.41 10.13
N ALA A 4 -5.44 3.37 10.00
CA ALA A 4 -4.12 3.47 9.35
C ALA A 4 -4.21 3.99 7.91
N TYR A 5 -5.32 3.70 7.22
CA TYR A 5 -5.63 4.21 5.89
C TYR A 5 -5.83 5.73 5.87
N ASP A 6 -6.59 6.28 6.83
CA ASP A 6 -6.90 7.72 6.86
C ASP A 6 -5.63 8.54 7.13
N ALA A 7 -4.82 8.09 8.09
CA ALA A 7 -3.55 8.74 8.40
C ALA A 7 -2.55 8.66 7.24
N ALA A 8 -2.49 7.54 6.52
CA ALA A 8 -1.60 7.39 5.36
C ALA A 8 -2.07 8.24 4.16
N SER A 9 -3.38 8.35 3.95
CA SER A 9 -3.96 9.18 2.88
C SER A 9 -3.70 10.68 3.11
N GLU A 10 -3.82 11.15 4.36
CA GLU A 10 -3.51 12.54 4.72
C GLU A 10 -2.03 12.88 4.51
N LEU A 11 -1.12 11.97 4.83
CA LEU A 11 0.31 12.14 4.56
C LEU A 11 0.61 12.15 3.06
N ALA A 12 -0.07 11.31 2.28
CA ALA A 12 0.13 11.20 0.85
C ALA A 12 -0.47 12.37 0.05
N SER A 13 -1.45 13.12 0.58
CA SER A 13 -2.08 14.23 -0.14
C SER A 13 -1.14 15.44 -0.36
N HIS A 14 -0.11 15.58 0.46
CA HIS A 14 0.83 16.71 0.41
C HIS A 14 2.05 16.46 -0.49
N ILE A 15 2.13 15.30 -1.15
CA ILE A 15 3.31 14.92 -1.95
C ILE A 15 3.17 15.30 -3.42
N ASN A 16 4.31 15.51 -4.08
CA ASN A 16 4.36 15.60 -5.53
C ASN A 16 4.34 14.17 -6.13
N PRO A 17 3.27 13.77 -6.83
CA PRO A 17 3.06 12.37 -7.25
C PRO A 17 4.11 11.88 -8.25
N ALA A 18 4.57 12.73 -9.17
CA ALA A 18 5.62 12.36 -10.13
C ALA A 18 6.98 12.12 -9.45
N GLN A 19 7.25 12.90 -8.41
CA GLN A 19 8.48 12.78 -7.62
C GLN A 19 8.43 11.55 -6.71
N ALA A 20 7.32 11.32 -6.02
CA ALA A 20 7.10 10.14 -5.18
C ALA A 20 7.17 8.83 -6.00
N ALA A 21 6.58 8.82 -7.20
CA ALA A 21 6.65 7.67 -8.10
C ALA A 21 8.11 7.32 -8.45
N LYS A 22 8.92 8.32 -8.78
CA LYS A 22 10.34 8.13 -9.07
C LYS A 22 11.10 7.57 -7.86
N TYR A 23 10.75 7.96 -6.64
CA TYR A 23 11.44 7.51 -5.42
C TYR A 23 11.03 6.11 -4.98
N CYS A 24 9.79 5.70 -5.28
CA CYS A 24 9.27 4.37 -4.96
C CYS A 24 9.52 3.34 -6.07
N GLY A 25 10.05 3.75 -7.22
CA GLY A 25 10.14 2.88 -8.41
C GLY A 25 8.78 2.61 -9.06
N PHE A 26 7.78 3.46 -8.83
CA PHE A 26 6.46 3.35 -9.42
C PHE A 26 6.39 4.13 -10.74
N THR A 27 5.46 3.77 -11.61
CA THR A 27 5.16 4.54 -12.82
C THR A 27 3.93 5.40 -12.56
N TYR A 28 4.05 6.72 -12.67
CA TYR A 28 2.91 7.63 -12.56
C TYR A 28 2.48 8.11 -13.95
N LYS A 29 1.20 7.93 -14.27
CA LYS A 29 0.57 8.47 -15.47
C LYS A 29 -0.42 9.54 -15.06
N LYS A 30 -0.17 10.78 -15.50
CA LYS A 30 -1.12 11.87 -15.34
C LYS A 30 -2.24 11.72 -16.37
N SER A 31 -3.49 11.81 -15.91
CA SER A 31 -4.69 11.83 -16.74
C SER A 31 -5.39 13.19 -16.62
N ASN A 32 -6.30 13.51 -17.53
CA ASN A 32 -6.99 14.81 -17.56
C ASN A 32 -7.90 15.06 -16.33
N GLY A 33 -8.19 14.04 -15.54
CA GLY A 33 -9.00 14.13 -14.31
C GLY A 33 -8.31 13.53 -13.07
N GLY A 34 -6.97 13.47 -13.05
CA GLY A 34 -6.21 12.96 -11.91
C GLY A 34 -4.90 12.28 -12.30
N GLY A 35 -4.43 11.35 -11.47
CA GLY A 35 -3.24 10.56 -11.79
C GLY A 35 -3.31 9.14 -11.25
N GLU A 36 -2.71 8.22 -11.98
CA GLU A 36 -2.64 6.81 -11.60
C GLU A 36 -1.18 6.39 -11.39
N PHE A 37 -0.93 5.66 -10.31
CA PHE A 37 0.32 4.96 -10.07
C PHE A 37 0.19 3.50 -10.49
N PHE A 38 1.23 2.98 -11.13
CA PHE A 38 1.37 1.58 -11.50
C PHE A 38 2.61 1.01 -10.80
N PHE A 39 2.44 -0.13 -10.14
CA PHE A 39 3.48 -0.76 -9.32
C PHE A 39 3.21 -2.26 -9.18
N GLU A 40 4.19 -2.99 -8.65
CA GLU A 40 4.01 -4.38 -8.26
C GLU A 40 3.81 -4.49 -6.75
N LEU A 41 2.74 -5.18 -6.35
CA LEU A 41 2.39 -5.43 -4.96
C LEU A 41 2.25 -6.93 -4.75
N PHE A 42 3.12 -7.50 -3.92
CA PHE A 42 3.21 -8.96 -3.72
C PHE A 42 3.36 -9.73 -5.04
N SER A 43 4.24 -9.22 -5.92
CA SER A 43 4.48 -9.77 -7.27
C SER A 43 3.26 -9.77 -8.18
N LYS A 44 2.25 -8.94 -7.88
CA LYS A 44 1.08 -8.74 -8.74
C LYS A 44 1.04 -7.30 -9.24
N PRO A 45 0.76 -7.08 -10.53
CA PRO A 45 0.64 -5.73 -11.06
C PRO A 45 -0.61 -5.05 -10.46
N ALA A 46 -0.42 -3.84 -9.96
CA ALA A 46 -1.43 -3.06 -9.27
C ALA A 46 -1.46 -1.62 -9.80
N ARG A 47 -2.64 -1.00 -9.70
CA ARG A 47 -2.86 0.43 -9.98
C ARG A 47 -3.46 1.14 -8.78
N LEU A 48 -3.09 2.40 -8.58
CA LEU A 48 -3.63 3.28 -7.54
C LEU A 48 -4.04 4.61 -8.14
N GLU A 49 -5.30 5.00 -7.93
CA GLU A 49 -5.83 6.32 -8.26
C GLU A 49 -5.47 7.32 -7.16
N PHE A 50 -4.80 8.42 -7.52
CA PHE A 50 -4.29 9.40 -6.55
C PHE A 50 -5.41 10.23 -5.90
N ASP A 51 -6.39 10.69 -6.67
CA ASP A 51 -7.40 11.65 -6.19
C ASP A 51 -8.42 11.00 -5.23
N GLY A 52 -8.57 9.68 -5.28
CA GLY A 52 -9.46 8.91 -4.41
C GLY A 52 -8.75 7.89 -3.50
N PHE A 53 -7.42 7.78 -3.60
CA PHE A 53 -6.59 6.76 -2.96
C PHE A 53 -7.17 5.33 -3.06
N LYS A 54 -7.72 4.98 -4.22
CA LYS A 54 -8.28 3.63 -4.47
C LYS A 54 -7.29 2.78 -5.25
N GLY A 55 -7.02 1.59 -4.73
CA GLY A 55 -6.09 0.63 -5.32
C GLY A 55 -6.79 -0.59 -5.91
N TYR A 56 -6.34 -1.07 -7.06
CA TYR A 56 -6.86 -2.27 -7.71
C TYR A 56 -5.73 -3.13 -8.25
N PHE A 57 -5.84 -4.46 -8.12
CA PHE A 57 -4.99 -5.39 -8.87
C PHE A 57 -5.41 -5.41 -10.34
N ILE A 58 -4.44 -5.38 -11.25
CA ILE A 58 -4.71 -5.29 -12.70
C ILE A 58 -5.22 -6.62 -13.26
N GLU A 59 -4.72 -7.75 -12.73
CA GLU A 59 -5.06 -9.09 -13.25
C GLU A 59 -6.52 -9.48 -13.03
N ASP A 60 -7.07 -9.18 -11.86
CA ASP A 60 -8.40 -9.63 -11.45
C ASP A 60 -9.36 -8.48 -11.13
N GLY A 61 -8.90 -7.23 -11.20
CA GLY A 61 -9.69 -6.04 -10.90
C GLY A 61 -10.11 -5.92 -9.44
N ARG A 62 -9.62 -6.78 -8.54
CA ARG A 62 -10.00 -6.75 -7.13
C ARG A 62 -9.42 -5.52 -6.46
N GLU A 63 -10.22 -4.91 -5.59
CA GLU A 63 -9.79 -3.79 -4.77
C GLU A 63 -8.71 -4.24 -3.77
N ILE A 64 -7.65 -3.43 -3.67
CA ILE A 64 -6.58 -3.66 -2.70
C ILE A 64 -7.16 -3.39 -1.32
N PRO A 65 -7.09 -4.35 -0.38
CA PRO A 65 -7.63 -4.14 0.94
C PRO A 65 -7.03 -2.89 1.62
N PRO A 66 -7.82 -2.05 2.31
CA PRO A 66 -7.37 -0.76 2.84
C PRO A 66 -6.11 -0.83 3.71
N HIS A 67 -5.92 -1.94 4.42
CA HIS A 67 -4.75 -2.17 5.27
C HIS A 67 -3.46 -2.43 4.47
N VAL A 68 -3.56 -3.05 3.28
CA VAL A 68 -2.41 -3.21 2.38
C VAL A 68 -2.15 -1.88 1.68
N LEU A 69 -3.23 -1.21 1.28
CA LEU A 69 -3.14 0.08 0.61
C LEU A 69 -2.48 1.14 1.50
N ALA A 70 -2.74 1.11 2.80
CA ALA A 70 -2.06 1.98 3.77
C ALA A 70 -0.52 1.86 3.73
N ILE A 71 0.03 0.67 3.48
CA ILE A 71 1.50 0.50 3.31
C ILE A 71 1.99 1.27 2.09
N VAL A 72 1.28 1.13 0.97
CA VAL A 72 1.64 1.78 -0.30
C VAL A 72 1.59 3.30 -0.16
N LEU A 73 0.53 3.82 0.46
CA LEU A 73 0.36 5.26 0.71
C LEU A 73 1.42 5.80 1.67
N TYR A 74 1.73 5.06 2.73
CA TYR A 74 2.80 5.44 3.66
C TYR A 74 4.16 5.47 2.95
N HIS A 75 4.44 4.48 2.10
CA HIS A 75 5.68 4.43 1.33
C HIS A 75 5.79 5.61 0.36
N LEU A 76 4.70 5.93 -0.37
CA LEU A 76 4.61 7.12 -1.22
C LEU A 76 4.86 8.41 -0.45
N ALA A 77 4.34 8.52 0.77
CA ALA A 77 4.49 9.70 1.62
C ALA A 77 5.92 9.87 2.19
N LYS A 78 6.66 8.76 2.37
CA LYS A 78 7.95 8.75 3.07
C LYS A 78 9.16 8.58 2.16
N ALA A 79 8.99 8.16 0.91
CA ALA A 79 10.10 8.01 -0.01
C ALA A 79 10.79 9.36 -0.26
N ASP A 80 12.11 9.43 -0.04
CA ASP A 80 12.89 10.68 -0.03
C ASP A 80 14.18 10.62 -0.86
N LYS A 81 14.22 9.76 -1.89
CA LYS A 81 15.39 9.37 -2.73
C LYS A 81 16.35 8.40 -2.08
N THR A 82 16.24 8.15 -0.78
CA THR A 82 16.94 7.03 -0.19
C THR A 82 16.16 5.78 -0.60
N PRO A 83 16.76 4.80 -1.32
CA PRO A 83 16.15 3.49 -1.37
C PRO A 83 15.84 3.08 0.06
N LEU A 84 14.72 2.40 0.33
CA LEU A 84 14.67 1.57 1.52
C LEU A 84 15.76 0.52 1.33
N ALA A 85 16.97 0.86 1.74
CA ALA A 85 18.15 0.06 1.59
C ALA A 85 17.90 -1.21 2.41
N ASN A 86 17.52 -2.29 1.75
CA ASN A 86 17.38 -3.62 2.32
C ASN A 86 16.50 -3.76 3.58
N ASN A 87 15.63 -2.79 3.90
CA ASN A 87 14.78 -2.87 5.09
C ASN A 87 13.33 -3.10 4.66
N TRP A 88 12.80 -4.26 5.05
CA TRP A 88 11.41 -4.64 4.87
C TRP A 88 10.54 -3.69 5.73
N ILE A 89 9.54 -3.04 5.13
CA ILE A 89 8.54 -2.29 5.91
C ILE A 89 7.71 -3.31 6.71
N SER A 90 7.77 -3.21 8.03
CA SER A 90 6.90 -4.00 8.92
C SER A 90 5.61 -3.23 9.19
N TYR A 91 4.51 -3.94 9.45
CA TYR A 91 3.29 -3.32 9.97
C TYR A 91 3.49 -2.60 11.30
N ALA A 92 4.57 -2.90 12.05
CA ALA A 92 4.95 -2.15 13.24
C ALA A 92 5.40 -0.71 12.94
N ASP A 93 5.86 -0.43 11.71
CA ASP A 93 6.38 0.87 11.30
C ASP A 93 5.26 1.82 10.80
N LEU A 94 4.06 1.28 10.57
CA LEU A 94 2.90 2.06 10.12
C LEU A 94 2.16 2.71 11.30
N PRO A 95 1.77 4.00 11.19
CA PRO A 95 0.83 4.62 12.12
C PRO A 95 -0.48 3.82 12.20
N GLY A 96 -0.77 3.24 13.37
CA GLY A 96 -1.96 2.38 13.57
C GLY A 96 -1.80 0.92 13.09
N GLY A 97 -0.64 0.53 12.57
CA GLY A 97 -0.39 -0.81 12.01
C GLY A 97 -0.33 -1.96 13.04
N LEU A 98 -0.15 -1.66 14.33
CA LEU A 98 -0.28 -2.66 15.41
C LEU A 98 -1.68 -3.29 15.46
N SER A 99 -2.72 -2.55 15.07
CA SER A 99 -4.08 -3.08 14.96
C SER A 99 -4.19 -4.14 13.84
N TYR A 100 -3.35 -4.05 12.81
CA TYR A 100 -3.32 -5.00 11.70
C TYR A 100 -2.71 -6.35 12.10
N VAL A 101 -1.81 -6.39 13.10
CA VAL A 101 -1.25 -7.65 13.62
C VAL A 101 -2.36 -8.62 14.06
N LYS A 102 -3.47 -8.10 14.61
CA LYS A 102 -4.63 -8.92 14.97
C LYS A 102 -5.37 -9.48 13.73
N ALA A 103 -5.57 -8.66 12.70
CA ALA A 103 -6.22 -9.10 11.45
C ALA A 103 -5.35 -10.13 10.70
N PHE A 104 -4.04 -9.89 10.62
CA PHE A 104 -3.07 -10.79 10.00
C PHE A 104 -3.02 -12.16 10.66
N ARG A 105 -3.08 -12.20 12.01
CA ARG A 105 -3.19 -13.47 12.75
C ARG A 105 -4.45 -14.25 12.36
N GLY A 106 -5.58 -13.57 12.10
CA GLY A 106 -6.82 -14.21 11.65
C GLY A 106 -6.68 -14.91 10.29
N TYR A 107 -6.07 -14.25 9.30
CA TYR A 107 -5.89 -14.81 7.96
C TYR A 107 -4.89 -15.98 7.94
N THR A 108 -3.78 -15.83 8.68
CA THR A 108 -2.70 -16.84 8.70
C THR A 108 -3.06 -18.07 9.52
N SER A 109 -3.74 -17.91 10.66
CA SER A 109 -4.13 -19.05 11.50
C SER A 109 -5.09 -19.96 10.75
N LYS A 110 -6.06 -19.39 10.01
CA LYS A 110 -7.01 -20.18 9.21
C LYS A 110 -6.34 -20.96 8.09
N LEU A 111 -5.40 -20.34 7.37
CA LEU A 111 -4.63 -20.99 6.31
C LEU A 111 -3.74 -22.12 6.84
N LEU A 112 -3.11 -21.92 8.01
CA LEU A 112 -2.29 -22.94 8.65
C LEU A 112 -3.16 -24.09 9.20
N GLU A 113 -4.28 -23.80 9.84
CA GLU A 113 -5.24 -24.82 10.30
C GLU A 113 -5.76 -25.67 9.13
N ASP A 114 -6.10 -25.05 8.00
CA ASP A 114 -6.58 -25.79 6.83
C ASP A 114 -5.46 -26.64 6.18
N HIS A 115 -4.20 -26.20 6.25
CA HIS A 115 -3.04 -26.94 5.72
C HIS A 115 -2.65 -28.16 6.57
N PHE A 116 -2.74 -28.06 7.89
CA PHE A 116 -2.36 -29.12 8.83
C PHE A 116 -3.52 -30.03 9.25
N LYS A 117 -4.72 -29.85 8.68
CA LYS A 117 -5.89 -30.72 8.88
C LYS A 117 -5.91 -32.00 8.02
N ASN A 118 -4.77 -32.39 7.43
CA ASN A 118 -4.60 -33.71 6.81
C ASN A 118 -4.02 -34.72 7.81
#